data_AF-A0A6N0BN53-F1
#
_entry.id   AF-A0A6N0BN53-F1
#
_cell.length_a   1.000
_cell.length_b   1.000
_cell.length_c   1.000
_cell.angle_alpha   90.00
_cell.angle_beta   90.00
_cell.angle_gamma   90.00
#
_symmetry.space_group_name_H-M   'P 1'
#
loop_
_entity.id
_entity.type
_entity.pdbx_description
1 polymer ?
#
loop_
_entity_poly.entity_id
_entity_poly.type
_entity_poly.pdbx_seq_one_letter_code
_entity_poly.pdbx_strand_id
1 'polypeptide(L)'
;MPSGNLVFYWPDLGNTVSIAALVLAVAVFVFGLFSGARANKIRVLFAVILATLLGWLVMPLAVQAAAAVHLTATRTGVMILHTAMLAFVAILATSIYEIITVSLSDVGLASRK
;
A
#
# COMPACT_ATOMS: atom_id res chain seq x y z
N MET A 1 -37.00 -2.32 -15.33
CA MET A 1 -35.65 -1.88 -15.79
C MET A 1 -34.64 -2.59 -14.93
N PRO A 2 -33.73 -3.40 -15.48
CA PRO A 2 -32.69 -4.01 -14.66
C PRO A 2 -31.76 -2.87 -14.24
N SER A 3 -31.78 -2.52 -12.95
CA SER A 3 -30.74 -1.73 -12.31
C SER A 3 -29.45 -2.53 -12.45
N GLY A 4 -28.67 -2.19 -13.47
CA GLY A 4 -27.35 -2.74 -13.71
C GLY A 4 -26.44 -2.37 -12.55
N ASN A 5 -26.54 -3.12 -11.45
CA ASN A 5 -25.56 -3.11 -10.39
C ASN A 5 -24.28 -3.63 -11.03
N LEU A 6 -23.39 -2.72 -11.42
CA LEU A 6 -21.99 -3.02 -11.61
C LEU A 6 -21.47 -3.53 -10.26
N VAL A 7 -21.62 -4.83 -10.03
CA VAL A 7 -20.99 -5.51 -8.91
C VAL A 7 -19.51 -5.49 -9.23
N PHE A 8 -18.81 -4.47 -8.73
CA PHE A 8 -17.35 -4.42 -8.76
C PHE A 8 -16.84 -5.58 -7.92
N TYR A 9 -16.62 -6.72 -8.58
CA TYR A 9 -16.01 -7.89 -7.98
C TYR A 9 -14.52 -7.62 -7.84
N TRP A 10 -14.03 -7.61 -6.60
CA TRP A 10 -12.60 -7.56 -6.34
C TRP A 10 -11.99 -8.91 -6.69
N PRO A 11 -10.90 -8.98 -7.47
CA PRO A 11 -10.32 -10.25 -7.85
C PRO A 11 -9.80 -10.99 -6.60
N ASP A 12 -10.30 -12.20 -6.39
CA ASP A 12 -9.84 -13.10 -5.34
C ASP A 12 -8.53 -13.77 -5.80
N LEU A 13 -7.42 -13.10 -5.51
CA LEU A 13 -6.06 -13.61 -5.77
C LEU A 13 -5.61 -14.65 -4.72
N GLY A 14 -6.51 -15.05 -3.81
CA GLY A 14 -6.23 -15.94 -2.70
C GLY A 14 -5.61 -15.22 -1.51
N ASN A 15 -6.02 -15.60 -0.30
CA ASN A 15 -5.54 -15.00 0.96
C ASN A 15 -4.02 -15.02 1.09
N THR A 16 -3.32 -16.01 0.52
CA THR A 16 -1.86 -16.09 0.52
C THR A 16 -1.20 -14.88 -0.14
N VAL A 17 -1.72 -14.40 -1.27
CA VAL A 17 -1.15 -13.24 -1.99
C VAL A 17 -1.37 -11.97 -1.20
N SER A 18 -2.56 -11.78 -0.64
CA SER A 18 -2.85 -10.62 0.20
C SER A 18 -2.02 -10.61 1.48
N ILE A 19 -1.78 -11.78 2.10
CA ILE A 19 -0.91 -11.89 3.29
C ILE A 19 0.53 -11.53 2.92
N ALA A 20 1.04 -12.08 1.81
CA ALA A 20 2.39 -11.76 1.33
C ALA A 20 2.53 -10.25 1.03
N ALA A 21 1.53 -9.65 0.39
CA ALA A 21 1.50 -8.21 0.11
C ALA A 21 1.46 -7.38 1.40
N LEU A 22 0.70 -7.82 2.41
CA LEU A 22 0.65 -7.16 3.72
C LEU A 22 2.00 -7.22 4.43
N VAL A 23 2.64 -8.39 4.47
CA VAL A 23 3.97 -8.56 5.07
C VAL A 23 5.00 -7.69 4.36
N LEU A 24 4.99 -7.68 3.02
CA LEU A 24 5.88 -6.84 2.23
C LEU A 24 5.65 -5.34 2.50
N ALA A 25 4.39 -4.91 2.58
CA ALA A 25 4.04 -3.54 2.90
C ALA A 25 4.53 -3.13 4.30
N VAL A 26 4.38 -3.99 5.31
CA VAL A 26 4.90 -3.74 6.66
C VAL A 26 6.43 -3.64 6.66
N ALA A 27 7.13 -4.56 5.97
CA ALA A 27 8.59 -4.51 5.87
C ALA A 27 9.07 -3.19 5.23
N VAL A 28 8.43 -2.79 4.13
CA VAL A 28 8.67 -1.51 3.46
C VAL A 28 8.46 -0.33 4.40
N PHE A 29 7.37 -0.31 5.17
CA PHE A 29 7.14 0.76 6.14
C PHE A 29 8.27 0.87 7.16
N VAL A 30 8.69 -0.26 7.73
CA VAL A 30 9.77 -0.32 8.72
C VAL A 30 11.10 0.17 8.13
N PHE A 31 11.46 -0.28 6.91
CA PHE A 31 12.68 0.18 6.25
C PHE A 31 12.66 1.67 5.91
N GLY A 32 11.48 2.22 5.57
CA GLY A 32 11.31 3.65 5.33
C GLY A 32 11.63 4.50 6.57
N LEU A 33 11.16 4.10 7.75
CA LEU A 33 11.34 4.87 8.99
C LEU A 33 12.80 5.21 9.34
N PHE A 34 13.75 4.40 8.87
CA PHE A 34 15.17 4.57 9.17
C PHE A 34 15.97 5.31 8.08
N SER A 35 15.34 5.75 6.99
CA SER A 35 16.08 6.05 5.77
C SER A 35 16.41 7.54 5.48
N GLY A 36 15.72 8.58 5.89
CA GLY A 36 16.20 9.97 5.67
C GLY A 36 15.96 10.52 4.24
N ALA A 37 15.21 11.62 4.18
CA ALA A 37 14.61 12.12 2.95
C ALA A 37 15.54 12.93 2.03
N ARG A 38 15.57 12.60 0.73
CA ARG A 38 16.04 13.48 -0.37
C ARG A 38 15.08 13.42 -1.54
N ALA A 39 14.52 14.55 -2.01
CA ALA A 39 13.45 14.63 -3.03
C ALA A 39 13.90 14.45 -4.50
N ASN A 40 13.27 13.54 -5.27
CA ASN A 40 13.42 13.32 -6.73
C ASN A 40 12.07 12.86 -7.33
N LYS A 41 11.60 13.60 -8.36
CA LYS A 41 10.29 13.42 -8.99
C LYS A 41 10.04 12.01 -9.55
N ILE A 42 11.05 11.36 -10.15
CA ILE A 42 10.88 10.03 -10.76
C ILE A 42 10.69 8.96 -9.67
N ARG A 43 11.44 9.08 -8.56
CA ARG A 43 11.38 8.13 -7.44
C ARG A 43 10.03 8.23 -6.71
N VAL A 44 9.47 9.44 -6.58
CA VAL A 44 8.12 9.64 -6.02
C VAL A 44 7.08 8.90 -6.84
N LEU A 45 7.11 9.02 -8.17
CA LEU A 45 6.13 8.37 -9.05
C LEU A 45 6.17 6.84 -8.90
N PHE A 46 7.35 6.24 -8.91
CA PHE A 46 7.51 4.79 -8.70
C PHE A 46 6.98 4.36 -7.33
N ALA A 47 7.30 5.12 -6.28
CA ALA A 47 6.87 4.81 -4.93
C ALA A 47 5.34 4.85 -4.78
N VAL A 48 4.67 5.85 -5.38
CA VAL A 48 3.21 5.95 -5.40
C VAL A 48 2.57 4.76 -6.12
N ILE A 49 3.10 4.37 -7.28
CA ILE A 49 2.58 3.24 -8.06
C ILE A 49 2.72 1.93 -7.27
N LEU A 50 3.90 1.65 -6.72
CA LEU A 50 4.15 0.45 -5.92
C LEU A 50 3.28 0.40 -4.65
N ALA A 51 3.17 1.52 -3.93
CA ALA A 51 2.32 1.60 -2.75
C ALA A 51 0.83 1.38 -3.07
N THR A 52 0.37 1.92 -4.19
CA THR A 52 -1.00 1.73 -4.66
C THR A 52 -1.27 0.26 -5.01
N LEU A 53 -0.34 -0.41 -5.69
CA LEU A 53 -0.45 -1.83 -6.00
C LEU A 53 -0.48 -2.69 -4.73
N LEU A 54 0.39 -2.40 -3.76
CA LEU A 54 0.41 -3.11 -2.48
C LEU A 54 -0.88 -2.89 -1.68
N GLY A 55 -1.35 -1.64 -1.58
CA GLY A 55 -2.63 -1.34 -0.94
C GLY A 55 -3.81 -2.05 -1.60
N TRP A 56 -3.81 -2.14 -2.94
CA TRP A 56 -4.81 -2.87 -3.71
C TRP A 56 -4.78 -4.38 -3.41
N LEU A 57 -3.60 -4.98 -3.33
CA LEU A 57 -3.45 -6.41 -2.97
C LEU A 57 -3.83 -6.71 -1.51
N VAL A 58 -3.68 -5.75 -0.61
CA VAL A 58 -4.03 -5.86 0.82
C VAL A 58 -5.53 -5.67 1.06
N MET A 59 -6.25 -4.97 0.17
CA MET A 59 -7.66 -4.63 0.34
C MET A 59 -8.59 -5.83 0.67
N PRO A 60 -8.46 -7.02 0.06
CA PRO A 60 -9.30 -8.17 0.43
C PRO A 60 -9.19 -8.55 1.91
N LEU A 61 -7.98 -8.54 2.47
CA LEU A 61 -7.77 -8.81 3.89
C LEU A 61 -8.32 -7.68 4.75
N ALA A 62 -8.15 -6.43 4.34
CA ALA A 62 -8.69 -5.29 5.07
C ALA A 62 -10.23 -5.35 5.14
N VAL A 63 -10.89 -5.75 4.04
CA VAL A 63 -12.33 -5.98 3.99
C VAL A 63 -12.75 -7.17 4.85
N GLN A 64 -12.02 -8.30 4.82
CA GLN A 64 -12.28 -9.46 5.68
C GLN A 64 -12.14 -9.08 7.17
N ALA A 65 -11.09 -8.35 7.54
CA ALA A 65 -10.89 -7.86 8.90
C ALA A 65 -12.01 -6.91 9.34
N ALA A 66 -12.40 -5.97 8.47
CA ALA A 66 -13.50 -5.05 8.75
C ALA A 66 -14.85 -5.76 8.88
N ALA A 67 -15.09 -6.82 8.09
CA ALA A 67 -16.29 -7.63 8.20
C ALA A 67 -16.33 -8.41 9.52
N ALA A 68 -15.19 -8.94 9.99
CA ALA A 68 -15.10 -9.65 11.26
C ALA A 68 -15.46 -8.79 12.49
N VAL A 69 -15.27 -7.47 12.39
CA VAL A 69 -15.65 -6.50 13.44
C VAL A 69 -16.94 -5.73 13.13
N HIS A 70 -17.71 -6.17 12.13
CA HIS A 70 -18.97 -5.55 11.69
C HIS A 70 -18.85 -4.09 11.20
N LEU A 71 -17.65 -3.62 10.85
CA LEU A 71 -17.44 -2.26 10.30
C LEU A 71 -18.06 -2.10 8.91
N THR A 72 -18.10 -3.17 8.11
CA THR A 72 -18.69 -3.14 6.76
C THR A 72 -20.21 -3.04 6.75
N ALA A 73 -20.87 -3.22 7.89
CA ALA A 73 -22.34 -3.16 8.01
C ALA A 73 -22.89 -1.72 7.96
N THR A 74 -22.03 -0.71 8.19
CA THR A 74 -22.45 0.69 8.24
C THR A 74 -21.71 1.53 7.19
N ARG A 75 -22.37 2.55 6.62
CA ARG A 75 -21.71 3.48 5.68
C ARG A 75 -20.51 4.18 6.31
N THR A 76 -20.61 4.53 7.59
CA THR A 76 -19.51 5.14 8.36
C THR A 76 -18.32 4.20 8.49
N GLY A 77 -18.53 2.92 8.81
CA GLY A 77 -17.44 1.96 8.92
C GLY A 77 -16.76 1.67 7.58
N VAL A 78 -17.51 1.66 6.48
CA VAL A 78 -16.94 1.59 5.12
C VAL A 78 -16.08 2.82 4.82
N MET A 79 -16.53 4.03 5.19
CA MET A 79 -15.71 5.25 5.03
C MET A 79 -14.44 5.20 5.86
N ILE A 80 -14.51 4.73 7.11
CA ILE A 80 -13.34 4.54 7.99
C ILE A 80 -12.34 3.58 7.35
N LEU A 81 -12.80 2.43 6.84
CA LEU A 81 -11.97 1.46 6.14
C LEU A 81 -11.23 2.08 4.96
N HIS A 82 -11.95 2.80 4.08
CA HIS A 82 -11.34 3.44 2.92
C HIS A 82 -10.33 4.51 3.34
N THR A 83 -10.64 5.31 4.35
CA THR A 83 -9.75 6.37 4.85
C THR A 83 -8.48 5.76 5.45
N ALA A 84 -8.60 4.67 6.21
CA ALA A 84 -7.47 3.93 6.76
C ALA A 84 -6.58 3.35 5.64
N MET A 85 -7.19 2.80 4.58
CA MET A 85 -6.45 2.28 3.43
C MET A 85 -5.74 3.39 2.64
N LEU A 86 -6.37 4.55 2.48
CA LEU A 86 -5.72 5.72 1.86
C LEU A 86 -4.51 6.19 2.68
N ALA A 87 -4.66 6.30 4.00
CA ALA A 87 -3.57 6.66 4.89
C ALA A 87 -2.44 5.63 4.84
N PHE A 88 -2.78 4.34 4.85
CA PHE A 88 -1.82 3.24 4.70
C PHE A 88 -1.02 3.34 3.40
N VAL A 89 -1.69 3.54 2.26
CA VAL A 89 -1.02 3.70 0.95
C VAL A 89 -0.13 4.95 0.93
N ALA A 90 -0.56 6.07 1.52
CA ALA A 90 0.25 7.29 1.59
C ALA A 90 1.53 7.09 2.41
N ILE A 91 1.41 6.38 3.53
CA ILE A 91 2.55 6.00 4.38
C ILE A 91 3.50 5.10 3.61
N LEU A 92 2.99 4.05 2.95
CA LEU A 92 3.81 3.16 2.12
C LEU A 92 4.54 3.92 1.02
N ALA A 93 3.85 4.83 0.32
CA ALA A 93 4.48 5.63 -0.73
C ALA A 93 5.68 6.42 -0.19
N THR A 94 5.55 6.98 1.01
CA THR A 94 6.64 7.71 1.68
C THR A 94 7.79 6.75 2.02
N SER A 95 7.50 5.58 2.58
CA SER A 95 8.51 4.61 2.96
C SER A 95 9.24 3.99 1.76
N ILE A 96 8.53 3.62 0.68
CA ILE A 96 9.14 3.11 -0.56
C ILE A 96 10.05 4.17 -1.17
N TYR A 97 9.56 5.41 -1.19
CA TYR A 97 10.32 6.54 -1.69
C TYR A 97 11.66 6.66 -0.95
N GLU A 98 11.58 6.64 0.37
CA GLU A 98 12.71 6.78 1.28
C GLU A 98 13.72 5.63 1.06
N ILE A 99 13.27 4.38 1.00
CA ILE A 99 14.13 3.22 0.68
C ILE A 99 14.86 3.42 -0.66
N ILE A 100 14.12 3.72 -1.74
CA ILE A 100 14.70 3.93 -3.07
C ILE A 100 15.75 5.05 -3.00
N THR A 101 15.51 6.10 -2.21
CA THR A 101 16.43 7.23 -2.14
C THR A 101 17.77 6.89 -1.49
N VAL A 102 17.77 6.14 -0.40
CA VAL A 102 18.98 5.71 0.30
C VAL A 102 19.71 4.61 -0.46
N SER A 103 18.99 3.57 -0.90
CA SER A 103 19.62 2.44 -1.58
C SER A 103 20.34 2.87 -2.86
N LEU A 104 19.80 3.83 -3.60
CA LEU A 104 20.46 4.35 -4.81
C LEU A 104 21.60 5.34 -4.52
N SER A 105 21.61 6.05 -3.38
CA SER A 105 22.76 6.88 -3.03
C SER A 105 24.01 6.06 -2.72
N ASP A 106 23.84 4.87 -2.13
CA ASP A 106 24.97 3.98 -1.81
C ASP A 106 25.57 3.34 -3.07
N VAL A 107 24.75 2.98 -4.06
CA VAL A 107 25.22 2.44 -5.35
C VAL A 107 26.07 3.46 -6.13
N GLY A 108 25.71 4.75 -6.07
CA GLY A 108 26.47 5.83 -6.72
C GLY A 108 27.84 6.12 -6.08
N LEU A 109 28.01 5.78 -4.80
CA LEU A 109 29.28 5.94 -4.08
C LEU A 109 30.18 4.71 -4.21
N ALA A 110 29.61 3.51 -4.34
CA ALA A 110 30.37 2.28 -4.56
C ALA A 110 31.12 2.26 -5.91
N SER A 111 30.65 3.00 -6.92
CA SER A 111 31.32 3.12 -8.22
C SER A 111 32.56 4.03 -8.22
N ARG A 112 32.85 4.74 -7.13
CA ARG A 112 33.99 5.67 -7.02
C ARG A 112 35.13 5.18 -6.12
N LYS A 113 35.24 3.88 -5.88
CA LYS A 113 36.43 3.27 -5.25
C LYS A 113 37.15 2.37 -6.24
#